data_AF-A0A540K4K7-F1
#
_entry.id   AF-A0A540K4K7-F1
#
_cell.length_a   1.000
_cell.length_b   1.000
_cell.length_c   1.000
_cell.angle_alpha   90.00
_cell.angle_beta   90.00
_cell.angle_gamma   90.00
#
_symmetry.space_group_name_H-M   'P 1'
#
loop_
_entity.id
_entity.type
_entity.pdbx_description
1 polymer ?
#
loop_
_entity_poly.entity_id
_entity_poly.type
_entity_poly.pdbx_seq_one_letter_code
_entity_poly.pdbx_strand_id
1 'polypeptide(L)'
;MLDEYREYREHVKDLSGLSKDMRRIVIVDNNPFSFLLQPLNGIPCIPFSAGQTHDKQLLDVLLPLLKQLSLQKDVRPALYERFHMPEWFQKQGIPSTAWK
;
A
#
# COMPACT_ATOMS: atom_id res chain seq x y z
N MET A 1 -10.65 8.01 -19.57
CA MET A 1 -9.36 7.64 -18.94
C MET A 1 -9.54 6.98 -17.56
N LEU A 2 -10.55 7.33 -16.75
CA LEU A 2 -10.86 6.62 -15.49
C LEU A 2 -11.92 5.50 -15.63
N ASP A 3 -12.50 5.32 -16.81
CA ASP A 3 -13.54 4.31 -17.05
C ASP A 3 -12.98 2.89 -17.26
N GLU A 4 -11.68 2.77 -17.57
CA GLU A 4 -11.00 1.46 -17.74
C GLU A 4 -10.67 0.76 -16.41
N TYR A 5 -10.77 1.47 -15.27
CA TYR A 5 -10.49 0.92 -13.92
C TYR A 5 -11.73 0.89 -13.04
N ARG A 6 -12.92 0.89 -13.66
CA ARG A 6 -14.21 0.92 -12.95
C ARG A 6 -14.37 -0.26 -12.00
N GLU A 7 -13.80 -1.43 -12.36
CA GLU A 7 -13.69 -2.63 -11.52
C GLU A 7 -12.96 -2.37 -10.19
N TYR A 8 -11.91 -1.54 -10.19
CA TYR A 8 -11.12 -1.30 -8.99
C TYR A 8 -11.71 -0.18 -8.11
N ARG A 9 -12.55 0.71 -8.68
CA ARG A 9 -13.05 1.89 -7.95
C ARG A 9 -13.82 1.58 -6.68
N GLU A 10 -14.56 0.47 -6.64
CA GLU A 10 -15.47 0.19 -5.53
C GLU A 10 -14.75 -0.13 -4.21
N HIS A 11 -13.45 -0.45 -4.28
CA HIS A 11 -12.67 -0.88 -3.11
C HIS A 11 -11.38 -0.09 -2.88
N VAL A 12 -11.11 0.92 -3.71
CA VAL A 12 -10.01 1.86 -3.51
C VAL A 12 -10.26 2.71 -2.28
N LYS A 13 -9.27 2.77 -1.39
CA LYS A 13 -9.28 3.58 -0.18
C LYS A 13 -8.46 4.85 -0.43
N ASP A 14 -9.14 5.92 -0.80
CA ASP A 14 -8.48 7.20 -1.06
C ASP A 14 -7.98 7.84 0.24
N LEU A 15 -6.67 7.75 0.50
CA LEU A 15 -6.04 8.28 1.71
C LEU A 15 -6.03 9.81 1.75
N SER A 16 -6.27 10.49 0.62
CA SER A 16 -6.33 11.97 0.58
C SER A 16 -7.48 12.54 1.43
N GLY A 17 -8.48 11.71 1.77
CA GLY A 17 -9.51 12.05 2.74
C GLY A 17 -9.01 12.14 4.19
N LEU A 18 -7.86 11.55 4.52
CA LEU A 18 -7.27 11.60 5.86
C LEU A 18 -6.36 12.81 6.06
N SER A 19 -5.53 13.12 5.06
CA SER A 19 -4.58 14.24 5.11
C SER A 19 -4.10 14.58 3.70
N LYS A 20 -3.66 15.83 3.50
CA LYS A 20 -2.88 16.22 2.31
C LYS A 20 -1.39 15.86 2.44
N ASP A 21 -0.89 15.70 3.65
CA ASP A 21 0.50 15.33 3.93
C ASP A 21 0.62 13.81 4.08
N MET A 22 1.09 13.15 3.02
CA MET A 22 1.25 11.70 2.97
C MET A 22 2.54 11.18 3.63
N ARG A 23 3.41 12.07 4.12
CA ARG A 23 4.75 11.66 4.61
C ARG A 23 4.68 10.72 5.81
N ARG A 24 3.60 10.75 6.57
CA ARG A 24 3.45 9.97 7.82
C ARG A 24 2.25 9.03 7.82
N ILE A 25 1.70 8.72 6.64
CA ILE A 25 0.55 7.82 6.48
C ILE A 25 0.99 6.52 5.84
N VAL A 26 0.50 5.40 6.37
CA VAL A 26 0.72 4.07 5.82
C VAL A 26 -0.62 3.34 5.80
N ILE A 27 -0.88 2.58 4.76
CA ILE A 27 -1.96 1.60 4.71
C ILE A 27 -1.37 0.20 4.54
N VAL A 28 -1.81 -0.74 5.38
CA VAL A 28 -1.46 -2.16 5.26
C VAL A 28 -2.70 -2.89 4.76
N ASP A 29 -2.58 -3.59 3.63
CA ASP A 29 -3.72 -4.27 3.03
C ASP A 29 -3.27 -5.50 2.22
N ASN A 30 -4.10 -6.54 2.23
CA ASN A 30 -3.84 -7.76 1.49
C ASN A 30 -4.34 -7.68 0.04
N ASN A 31 -5.08 -6.62 -0.31
CA ASN A 31 -5.41 -6.25 -1.68
C ASN A 31 -4.62 -4.99 -2.09
N PRO A 32 -3.60 -5.10 -2.96
CA PRO A 32 -2.84 -3.94 -3.43
C PRO A 32 -3.71 -2.83 -4.03
N PHE A 33 -4.77 -3.17 -4.76
CA PHE A 33 -5.67 -2.20 -5.38
C PHE A 33 -6.37 -1.28 -4.37
N SER A 34 -6.47 -1.69 -3.10
CA SER A 34 -6.98 -0.85 -2.01
C SER A 34 -6.22 0.47 -1.88
N PHE A 35 -4.94 0.53 -2.25
CA PHE A 35 -4.09 1.72 -2.15
C PHE A 35 -3.60 2.23 -3.51
N LEU A 36 -4.30 1.89 -4.59
CA LEU A 36 -3.95 2.27 -5.97
C LEU A 36 -3.72 3.77 -6.15
N LEU A 37 -4.47 4.64 -5.45
CA LEU A 37 -4.29 6.09 -5.55
C LEU A 37 -3.03 6.59 -4.86
N GLN A 38 -2.51 5.87 -3.86
CA GLN A 38 -1.31 6.25 -3.11
C GLN A 38 -0.33 5.07 -3.01
N PRO A 39 0.24 4.60 -4.15
CA PRO A 39 1.06 3.39 -4.19
C PRO A 39 2.32 3.50 -3.33
N LEU A 40 2.82 4.72 -3.09
CA LEU A 40 3.99 4.99 -2.25
C LEU A 40 3.68 4.90 -0.74
N ASN A 41 2.42 4.72 -0.35
CA ASN A 41 1.97 4.64 1.03
C ASN A 41 1.45 3.24 1.41
N GLY A 42 1.43 2.30 0.46
CA GLY A 42 0.93 0.94 0.66
C GLY A 42 1.99 -0.05 1.14
N ILE A 43 1.59 -0.89 2.09
CA ILE A 43 2.29 -2.11 2.49
C ILE A 43 1.41 -3.30 2.08
N PRO A 44 1.75 -4.03 1.00
CA PRO A 44 1.05 -5.26 0.69
C PRO A 44 1.35 -6.30 1.79
N CYS A 45 0.31 -6.94 2.30
CA CYS A 45 0.44 -8.03 3.26
C CYS A 45 -0.12 -9.35 2.70
N ILE A 46 0.26 -10.48 3.30
CA ILE A 46 -0.23 -11.79 2.86
C ILE A 46 -1.62 -11.98 3.48
N PRO A 47 -2.61 -12.45 2.71
CA PRO A 47 -3.91 -12.80 3.26
C PRO A 47 -3.78 -13.84 4.38
N PHE A 48 -4.37 -13.53 5.52
CA PHE A 48 -4.52 -14.49 6.61
C PHE A 48 -5.71 -15.42 6.34
N SER A 49 -5.55 -16.69 6.67
CA SER A 49 -6.61 -17.69 6.67
C SER A 49 -6.61 -18.46 7.99
N ALA A 50 -7.80 -18.89 8.44
CA ALA A 50 -7.97 -19.53 9.75
C ALA A 50 -7.11 -20.80 9.96
N GLY A 51 -6.66 -21.46 8.88
CA GLY A 51 -5.76 -22.62 8.95
C GLY A 51 -4.30 -22.29 9.26
N GLN A 52 -3.90 -21.02 9.19
CA GLN A 52 -2.51 -20.58 9.39
C GLN A 52 -2.24 -20.24 10.86
N THR A 53 -2.34 -21.24 11.74
CA THR A 53 -2.13 -21.06 13.19
C THR A 53 -0.71 -20.65 13.58
N HIS A 54 0.25 -20.82 12.67
CA HIS A 54 1.65 -20.43 12.83
C HIS A 54 2.00 -19.16 12.04
N ASP A 55 1.00 -18.41 11.55
CA ASP A 55 1.26 -17.11 10.94
C ASP A 55 1.95 -16.19 11.93
N LYS A 56 3.05 -15.58 11.50
CA LYS A 56 3.79 -14.58 12.27
C LYS A 56 4.03 -13.31 11.47
N GLN A 57 3.33 -13.10 10.36
CA GLN A 57 3.61 -11.96 9.48
C GLN A 57 3.48 -10.63 10.23
N LEU A 58 2.46 -10.50 11.09
CA LEU A 58 2.27 -9.29 11.87
C LEU A 58 3.46 -8.99 12.78
N LEU A 59 3.97 -10.00 13.50
CA LEU A 59 5.03 -9.83 14.49
C LEU A 59 6.43 -9.77 13.87
N ASP A 60 6.69 -10.60 12.86
CA ASP A 60 8.04 -10.81 12.34
C ASP A 60 8.33 -9.94 11.11
N VAL A 61 7.29 -9.47 10.40
CA VAL A 61 7.45 -8.68 9.17
C VAL A 61 6.91 -7.27 9.32
N LEU A 62 5.63 -7.14 9.69
CA LEU A 62 4.97 -5.83 9.73
C LEU A 62 5.45 -4.99 10.92
N LEU A 63 5.53 -5.56 12.12
CA LEU A 63 5.94 -4.82 13.31
C LEU A 63 7.37 -4.24 13.19
N PRO A 64 8.40 -4.98 12.74
CA PRO A 64 9.74 -4.41 12.56
C PRO A 64 9.75 -3.31 11.48
N LEU A 65 9.02 -3.50 10.39
CA LEU A 65 8.89 -2.47 9.34
C LEU A 65 8.23 -1.20 9.89
N LEU A 66 7.11 -1.32 10.60
CA LEU A 66 6.42 -0.17 11.20
C LEU A 66 7.30 0.56 12.22
N LYS A 67 8.11 -0.17 13.00
CA LYS A 67 9.13 0.41 13.91
C LYS A 67 10.20 1.19 13.14
N GLN A 68 10.68 0.67 12.01
CA GLN A 68 11.63 1.39 11.17
C GLN A 68 11.01 2.66 10.57
N LEU A 69 9.79 2.57 10.07
CA LEU A 69 9.07 3.70 9.46
C LEU A 69 8.72 4.78 10.48
N SER A 70 8.48 4.43 11.75
CA SER A 70 8.16 5.41 12.79
C SER A 70 9.30 6.41 13.06
N LEU A 71 10.54 6.01 12.78
CA LEU A 71 11.75 6.83 12.89
C LEU A 71 11.96 7.77 11.69
N GLN A 72 11.21 7.57 10.59
CA GLN A 72 11.35 8.36 9.37
C GLN A 72 10.47 9.61 9.40
N LYS A 73 10.99 10.70 8.81
CA LYS A 73 10.19 11.92 8.56
C LYS A 73 9.23 11.76 7.39
N ASP A 74 9.57 10.88 6.44
CA ASP A 74 8.77 10.51 5.28
C ASP A 74 8.88 9.00 5.06
N VAL A 75 7.75 8.29 5.09
CA VAL A 75 7.70 6.84 4.93
C VAL A 75 7.85 6.39 3.47
N ARG A 76 7.54 7.28 2.51
CA ARG A 76 7.40 6.92 1.09
C ARG A 76 8.70 6.43 0.44
N PRO A 77 9.88 7.05 0.68
CA PRO A 77 11.13 6.53 0.11
C PRO A 77 11.46 5.12 0.60
N ALA A 78 11.24 4.82 1.88
CA ALA A 78 11.50 3.51 2.45
C ALA A 78 10.52 2.45 1.95
N LEU A 79 9.25 2.82 1.77
CA LEU A 79 8.24 1.94 1.17
C LEU A 79 8.48 1.69 -0.32
N TYR A 80 8.89 2.73 -1.06
CA TYR A 80 9.28 2.61 -2.45
C TYR A 80 10.42 1.60 -2.63
N GLU A 81 11.51 1.78 -1.89
CA GLU A 81 12.68 0.89 -1.95
C GLU A 81 12.32 -0.56 -1.59
N ARG A 82 11.37 -0.76 -0.67
CA ARG A 82 11.01 -2.09 -0.21
C ARG A 82 10.08 -2.85 -1.15
N PHE A 83 9.14 -2.16 -1.81
CA PHE A 83 8.03 -2.81 -2.49
C PHE A 83 7.91 -2.48 -3.98
N HIS A 84 8.46 -1.35 -4.45
CA HIS A 84 8.33 -0.91 -5.84
C HIS A 84 6.86 -0.98 -6.35
N MET A 85 5.92 -0.56 -5.50
CA MET A 85 4.49 -0.59 -5.84
C MET A 85 4.14 0.21 -7.10
N PRO A 86 4.72 1.41 -7.36
CA PRO A 86 4.56 2.11 -8.63
C PRO A 86 4.80 1.22 -9.85
N GLU A 87 5.94 0.53 -9.89
CA GLU A 87 6.34 -0.37 -10.98
C GLU A 87 5.47 -1.62 -11.01
N TRP A 88 5.09 -2.15 -9.85
CA TRP A 88 4.16 -3.28 -9.75
C TRP A 88 2.83 -2.94 -10.43
N PHE A 89 2.26 -1.76 -10.15
CA PHE A 89 1.02 -1.28 -10.77
C PHE A 89 1.16 -1.04 -12.28
N GLN A 90 2.27 -0.46 -12.71
CA GLN A 90 2.57 -0.30 -14.15
C GLN A 90 2.60 -1.65 -14.88
N LYS A 91 3.18 -2.69 -14.25
CA LYS A 91 3.17 -4.07 -14.80
C LYS A 91 1.76 -4.66 -14.86
N GLN A 92 0.83 -4.21 -14.02
CA GLN A 92 -0.60 -4.55 -14.10
C GLN A 92 -1.37 -3.68 -15.11
N GLY A 93 -0.69 -2.81 -15.88
CA GLY A 93 -1.33 -1.92 -16.84
C GLY A 93 -1.97 -0.68 -16.21
N ILE A 94 -1.62 -0.33 -14.97
CA ILE A 94 -2.09 0.88 -14.29
C ILE A 94 -1.05 2.02 -14.46
N PRO A 95 -1.37 3.11 -15.18
CA PRO A 95 -0.45 4.23 -15.38
C PRO A 95 -0.33 5.10 -14.13
N SER A 96 0.77 5.83 -14.02
CA SER A 96 1.00 6.78 -12.91
C SER A 96 0.00 7.92 -12.84
N THR A 97 -0.67 8.24 -13.96
CA THR A 97 -1.75 9.23 -14.02
C THR A 97 -2.99 8.82 -13.21
N ALA A 98 -3.08 7.57 -12.76
CA ALA A 98 -4.13 7.12 -11.87
C ALA A 98 -3.87 7.46 -10.39
N TRP A 99 -2.64 7.86 -10.03
CA TRP A 99 -2.25 8.14 -8.64
C TRP A 99 -2.57 9.58 -8.23
N LYS A 100 -2.70 9.84 -6.93
CA LYS A 100 -3.03 11.13 -6.33
C LYS A 100 -2.01 11.57 -5.29
#